data_AF-R7CY08-F1
#
_entry.id   AF-R7CY08-F1
#
_cell.length_a   1.000
_cell.length_b   1.000
_cell.length_c   1.000
_cell.angle_alpha   90.00
_cell.angle_beta   90.00
_cell.angle_gamma   90.00
#
_symmetry.space_group_name_H-M   'P 1'
#
loop_
_entity.id
_entity.type
_entity.pdbx_description
1 polymer ?
#
loop_
_entity_poly.entity_id
_entity_poly.type
_entity_poly.pdbx_seq_one_letter_code
_entity_poly.pdbx_strand_id
1 'polypeptide(L)'
;MKAIESIKYYPAITKSYAPKVIVEKAHTAVKPNYEGKAGDIVGCWQWIAKENTQVVTSYGAYWDFYGVFGDLKLDTANATTDLDYNGGKLPSTVTLTQVGNTVKYENVGTPVGYSYKINIPASIEYGWGVAETTLTITVNPAGAGE
;
A
#
# COMPACT_ATOMS: atom_id res chain seq x y z
N MET A 1 -72.18 -10.13 -23.38
CA MET A 1 -70.93 -10.74 -23.88
C MET A 1 -71.22 -11.41 -25.21
N LYS A 2 -70.45 -11.12 -26.27
CA LYS A 2 -70.51 -11.88 -27.52
C LYS A 2 -69.36 -12.89 -27.53
N ALA A 3 -69.68 -14.17 -27.67
CA ALA A 3 -68.69 -15.23 -27.83
C ALA A 3 -68.39 -15.46 -29.31
N ILE A 4 -67.17 -15.88 -29.63
CA ILE A 4 -66.74 -16.22 -30.99
C ILE A 4 -67.38 -17.55 -31.38
N GLU A 5 -68.17 -17.57 -32.46
CA GLU A 5 -68.96 -18.74 -32.86
C GLU A 5 -68.16 -19.80 -33.63
N SER A 6 -67.04 -19.45 -34.28
CA SER A 6 -66.09 -20.44 -34.84
C SER A 6 -64.76 -19.83 -35.26
N ILE A 7 -63.71 -20.66 -35.30
CA ILE A 7 -62.41 -20.33 -35.89
C ILE A 7 -62.14 -21.34 -37.01
N LYS A 8 -61.88 -20.84 -38.24
CA LYS A 8 -61.45 -21.69 -39.36
C LYS A 8 -59.93 -21.73 -39.42
N TYR A 9 -59.38 -22.94 -39.34
CA TYR A 9 -57.96 -23.20 -39.50
C TYR A 9 -57.63 -23.50 -40.96
N TYR A 10 -56.54 -22.92 -41.46
CA TYR A 10 -55.97 -23.23 -42.76
C TYR A 10 -54.55 -23.78 -42.53
N PRO A 11 -54.26 -25.02 -42.96
CA PRO A 11 -52.94 -25.60 -42.76
C PRO A 11 -51.89 -24.89 -43.63
N ALA A 12 -50.71 -24.67 -43.05
CA ALA A 12 -49.57 -24.13 -43.79
C ALA A 12 -49.03 -25.15 -44.80
N ILE A 13 -48.75 -24.70 -46.02
CA ILE A 13 -48.08 -25.51 -47.04
C ILE A 13 -46.59 -25.21 -46.98
N THR A 14 -45.79 -26.23 -46.70
CA THR A 14 -44.32 -26.11 -46.73
C THR A 14 -43.79 -26.47 -48.12
N LYS A 15 -42.84 -25.67 -48.61
CA LYS A 15 -42.03 -25.97 -49.80
C LYS A 15 -40.58 -26.12 -49.38
N SER A 16 -39.98 -27.27 -49.69
CA SER A 16 -38.56 -27.51 -49.49
C SER A 16 -37.77 -27.10 -50.74
N TYR A 17 -36.68 -26.38 -50.53
CA TYR A 17 -35.71 -26.05 -51.57
C TYR A 17 -34.43 -26.85 -51.34
N ALA A 18 -33.85 -27.42 -52.38
CA ALA A 18 -32.57 -28.11 -52.27
C ALA A 18 -31.45 -27.11 -51.94
N PRO A 19 -30.52 -27.46 -51.04
CA PRO A 19 -29.39 -26.58 -50.71
C PRO A 19 -28.46 -26.45 -51.91
N LYS A 20 -28.04 -25.22 -52.22
CA LYS A 20 -26.95 -24.98 -53.17
C LYS A 20 -25.62 -25.14 -52.43
N VAL A 21 -24.92 -26.25 -52.67
CA VAL A 21 -23.59 -26.47 -52.10
C VAL A 21 -22.59 -25.59 -52.84
N ILE A 22 -22.08 -24.56 -52.16
CA ILE A 22 -20.96 -23.76 -52.65
C ILE A 22 -19.70 -24.45 -52.12
N VAL A 23 -18.89 -25.02 -53.01
CA VAL A 23 -17.58 -25.56 -52.63
C VAL A 23 -16.63 -24.38 -52.55
N GLU A 24 -16.31 -23.94 -51.33
CA GLU A 24 -15.25 -22.96 -51.13
C GLU A 24 -13.92 -23.61 -51.54
N LYS A 25 -13.28 -23.04 -52.58
CA LYS A 25 -11.95 -23.47 -52.99
C LYS A 25 -10.97 -23.12 -51.87
N ALA A 26 -10.27 -24.13 -51.36
CA ALA A 26 -9.26 -23.92 -50.32
C ALA A 26 -8.24 -22.85 -50.77
N HIS A 27 -7.95 -21.91 -49.87
CA HIS A 27 -6.97 -20.87 -50.11
C HIS A 27 -5.57 -21.50 -50.28
N THR A 28 -4.93 -21.26 -51.43
CA THR A 28 -3.65 -21.91 -51.79
C THR A 28 -2.40 -21.15 -51.34
N ALA A 29 -2.55 -20.00 -50.67
CA ALA A 29 -1.38 -19.21 -50.28
C ALA A 29 -0.66 -19.85 -49.08
N VAL A 30 0.64 -20.10 -49.25
CA VAL A 30 1.51 -20.62 -48.19
C VAL A 30 1.82 -19.48 -47.21
N LYS A 31 1.64 -19.75 -45.91
CA LYS A 31 2.00 -18.81 -44.85
C LYS A 31 3.51 -18.53 -44.88
N PRO A 32 3.95 -17.27 -44.75
CA PRO A 32 5.38 -16.94 -44.59
C PRO A 32 6.00 -17.72 -43.43
N ASN A 33 7.20 -18.24 -43.63
CA ASN A 33 7.95 -19.06 -42.66
C ASN A 33 9.00 -18.25 -41.86
N TYR A 34 8.88 -16.93 -41.86
CA TYR A 34 9.75 -16.00 -41.16
C TYR A 34 8.91 -14.96 -40.43
N GLU A 35 9.47 -14.32 -39.40
CA GLU A 35 8.81 -13.23 -38.70
C GLU A 35 9.00 -11.88 -39.42
N GLY A 36 7.90 -11.19 -39.70
CA GLY A 36 7.89 -9.85 -40.30
C GLY A 36 7.64 -8.76 -39.27
N LYS A 37 7.83 -7.51 -39.67
CA LYS A 37 7.48 -6.34 -38.86
C LYS A 37 6.01 -6.00 -39.02
N ALA A 38 5.42 -5.36 -38.02
CA ALA A 38 4.04 -4.92 -38.09
C ALA A 38 3.81 -4.01 -39.31
N GLY A 39 2.85 -4.37 -40.15
CA GLY A 39 2.59 -3.70 -41.43
C GLY A 39 3.19 -4.38 -42.66
N ASP A 40 4.09 -5.36 -42.49
CA ASP A 40 4.64 -6.12 -43.64
C ASP A 40 3.57 -6.99 -44.30
N ILE A 41 3.55 -7.01 -45.63
CA ILE A 41 2.58 -7.76 -46.45
C ILE A 41 3.32 -8.75 -47.36
N VAL A 42 2.90 -10.01 -47.35
CA VAL A 42 3.42 -11.09 -48.21
C VAL A 42 2.26 -11.89 -48.77
N GLY A 43 1.96 -11.70 -50.05
CA GLY A 43 0.78 -12.29 -50.68
C GLY A 43 -0.51 -11.85 -49.97
N CYS A 44 -1.26 -12.80 -49.43
CA CYS A 44 -2.50 -12.54 -48.68
C CYS A 44 -2.28 -12.42 -47.16
N TRP A 45 -1.03 -12.42 -46.69
CA TRP A 45 -0.67 -12.34 -45.28
C TRP A 45 -0.18 -10.94 -44.91
N GLN A 46 -0.63 -10.45 -43.77
CA GLN A 46 -0.17 -9.19 -43.18
C GLN A 46 0.19 -9.40 -41.72
N TRP A 47 1.32 -8.83 -41.30
CA TRP A 47 1.75 -8.82 -39.91
C TRP A 47 1.01 -7.74 -39.13
N ILE A 48 0.33 -8.12 -38.05
CA ILE A 48 -0.39 -7.21 -37.16
C ILE A 48 0.34 -7.17 -35.82
N ALA A 49 0.77 -5.97 -35.38
CA ALA A 49 1.23 -5.78 -34.01
C ALA A 49 0.06 -5.95 -33.06
N LYS A 50 0.23 -6.79 -32.04
CA LYS A 50 -0.63 -6.80 -30.86
C LYS A 50 0.15 -6.18 -29.71
N GLU A 51 -0.33 -5.05 -29.23
CA GLU A 51 0.15 -4.48 -27.97
C GLU A 51 -0.54 -5.22 -26.83
N ASN A 52 0.24 -5.82 -25.94
CA ASN A 52 -0.26 -6.36 -24.67
C ASN A 52 0.15 -5.41 -23.57
N THR A 53 -0.81 -4.67 -23.02
CA THR A 53 -0.60 -3.91 -21.78
C THR A 53 -0.60 -4.89 -20.62
N GLN A 54 0.52 -5.00 -19.91
CA GLN A 54 0.57 -5.69 -18.63
C GLN A 54 0.45 -4.67 -17.51
N VAL A 55 -0.38 -4.97 -16.51
CA VAL A 55 -0.41 -4.20 -15.26
C VAL A 55 0.89 -4.51 -14.53
N VAL A 56 1.79 -3.54 -14.48
CA VAL A 56 3.01 -3.64 -13.68
C VAL A 56 2.68 -3.08 -12.29
N THR A 57 2.71 -3.91 -11.26
CA THR A 57 2.62 -3.46 -9.88
C THR A 57 3.89 -2.66 -9.55
N SER A 58 3.78 -1.34 -9.43
CA SER A 58 4.88 -0.50 -8.94
C SER A 58 4.99 -0.66 -7.43
N TYR A 59 6.06 -1.33 -6.95
CA TYR A 59 6.40 -1.36 -5.54
C TYR A 59 6.90 0.03 -5.11
N GLY A 60 6.01 0.84 -4.54
CA GLY A 60 6.35 2.22 -4.21
C GLY A 60 5.23 2.95 -3.47
N ALA A 61 4.77 2.39 -2.36
CA ALA A 61 3.90 3.08 -1.39
C ALA A 61 3.77 2.28 -0.08
N TYR A 62 4.87 1.72 0.43
CA TYR A 62 4.81 0.97 1.71
C TYR A 62 4.26 1.82 2.86
N TRP A 63 4.34 3.15 2.74
CA TRP A 63 3.83 4.10 3.72
C TRP A 63 2.30 4.27 3.72
N ASP A 64 1.62 4.01 2.60
CA ASP A 64 0.14 4.10 2.50
C ASP A 64 -0.56 2.99 3.30
N PHE A 65 0.17 1.95 3.70
CA PHE A 65 -0.35 0.84 4.50
C PHE A 65 -0.38 1.11 6.00
N TYR A 66 0.32 2.13 6.50
CA TYR A 66 0.39 2.40 7.95
C TYR A 66 -0.87 3.09 8.48
N GLY A 67 -1.78 3.55 7.60
CA GLY A 67 -2.99 4.25 8.00
C GLY A 67 -2.69 5.58 8.68
N VAL A 68 -3.67 6.16 9.37
CA VAL A 68 -3.50 7.42 10.09
C VAL A 68 -2.61 7.19 11.32
N PHE A 69 -1.58 8.02 11.47
CA PHE A 69 -0.77 8.08 12.68
C PHE A 69 -1.53 8.81 13.79
N GLY A 70 -1.58 8.21 14.97
CA GLY A 70 -2.04 8.85 16.18
C GLY A 70 -0.97 9.74 16.81
N ASP A 71 -1.28 10.28 17.98
CA ASP A 71 -0.36 11.11 18.74
C ASP A 71 0.81 10.28 19.31
N LEU A 72 1.99 10.89 19.36
CA LEU A 72 3.15 10.34 20.07
C LEU A 72 2.83 10.26 21.57
N LYS A 73 3.05 9.11 22.19
CA LYS A 73 2.90 8.91 23.64
C LYS A 73 4.26 8.64 24.26
N LEU A 74 4.67 9.46 25.22
CA LEU A 74 5.89 9.26 26.01
C LEU A 74 5.53 8.74 27.39
N ASP A 75 6.12 7.62 27.79
CA ASP A 75 5.97 7.05 29.12
C ASP A 75 6.99 7.68 30.08
N THR A 76 6.67 8.88 30.55
CA THR A 76 7.52 9.61 31.50
C THR A 76 7.57 8.95 32.88
N ALA A 77 6.61 8.07 33.22
CA ALA A 77 6.57 7.38 34.51
C ALA A 77 7.57 6.21 34.55
N ASN A 78 7.79 5.54 33.42
CA ASN A 78 8.77 4.46 33.29
C ASN A 78 10.09 4.90 32.65
N ALA A 79 10.39 6.21 32.67
CA ALA A 79 11.67 6.73 32.22
C ALA A 79 12.82 6.21 33.10
N THR A 80 13.92 5.80 32.46
CA THR A 80 15.12 5.29 33.13
C THR A 80 16.34 6.16 32.84
N THR A 81 17.42 5.94 33.58
CA THR A 81 18.71 6.59 33.38
C THR A 81 19.85 5.57 33.34
N ASP A 82 21.01 5.97 32.85
CA ASP A 82 22.27 5.21 32.93
C ASP A 82 23.02 5.45 34.26
N LEU A 83 22.30 5.91 35.30
CA LEU A 83 22.86 6.19 36.62
C LEU A 83 22.74 4.97 37.53
N ASP A 84 23.79 4.17 37.60
CA ASP A 84 23.79 2.93 38.40
C ASP A 84 23.55 3.19 39.90
N TYR A 85 24.03 4.31 40.42
CA TYR A 85 23.95 4.62 41.87
C TYR A 85 22.52 4.79 42.38
N ASN A 86 21.56 5.14 41.51
CA ASN A 86 20.14 5.27 41.85
C ASN A 86 19.28 4.14 41.28
N GLY A 87 19.92 3.08 40.77
CA GLY A 87 19.26 1.95 40.13
C GLY A 87 18.63 2.31 38.78
N GLY A 88 19.23 3.24 38.03
CA GLY A 88 18.75 3.68 36.73
C GLY A 88 17.41 4.42 36.77
N LYS A 89 17.07 5.05 37.90
CA LYS A 89 15.86 5.84 38.08
C LYS A 89 16.12 7.31 37.75
N LEU A 90 15.06 8.05 37.49
CA LEU A 90 15.16 9.50 37.39
C LEU A 90 15.54 10.10 38.76
N PRO A 91 16.45 11.09 38.83
CA PRO A 91 16.68 11.83 40.07
C PRO A 91 15.40 12.49 40.58
N SER A 92 15.19 12.52 41.91
CA SER A 92 13.97 13.05 42.53
C SER A 92 13.73 14.55 42.29
N THR A 93 14.76 15.29 41.88
CA THR A 93 14.68 16.71 41.54
C THR A 93 14.33 16.96 40.07
N VAL A 94 14.21 15.90 39.27
CA VAL A 94 13.93 15.97 37.84
C VAL A 94 12.47 15.62 37.56
N THR A 95 11.82 16.45 36.77
CA THR A 95 10.47 16.20 36.25
C THR A 95 10.50 16.19 34.72
N LEU A 96 9.78 15.22 34.13
CA LEU A 96 9.53 15.14 32.69
C LEU A 96 8.05 15.39 32.44
N THR A 97 7.74 16.30 31.52
CA THR A 97 6.34 16.59 31.16
C THR A 97 6.22 16.64 29.64
N GLN A 98 5.32 15.83 29.09
CA GLN A 98 5.01 15.86 27.67
C GLN A 98 4.02 16.99 27.37
N VAL A 99 4.30 17.78 26.34
CA VAL A 99 3.41 18.80 25.78
C VAL A 99 3.34 18.59 24.27
N GLY A 100 2.25 17.97 23.80
CA GLY A 100 2.13 17.52 22.41
C GLY A 100 3.27 16.57 22.05
N ASN A 101 4.03 16.88 21.00
CA ASN A 101 5.16 16.07 20.53
C ASN A 101 6.50 16.45 21.17
N THR A 102 6.51 17.29 22.20
CA THR A 102 7.72 17.76 22.88
C THR A 102 7.75 17.28 24.32
N VAL A 103 8.95 17.01 24.84
CA VAL A 103 9.18 16.71 26.25
C VAL A 103 9.91 17.88 26.91
N LYS A 104 9.38 18.34 28.03
CA LYS A 104 10.01 19.34 28.89
C LYS A 104 10.77 18.62 29.99
N TYR A 105 12.05 18.96 30.13
CA TYR A 105 12.90 18.54 31.23
C TYR A 105 13.05 19.70 32.21
N GLU A 106 12.74 19.47 33.49
CA GLU A 106 12.94 20.44 34.56
C GLU A 106 13.76 19.81 35.68
N ASN A 107 14.88 20.43 36.03
CA ASN A 107 15.66 20.10 37.21
C ASN A 107 15.57 21.26 38.21
N VAL A 108 14.87 21.05 39.33
CA VAL A 108 14.68 22.06 40.39
C VAL A 108 15.72 21.94 41.51
N GLY A 109 16.73 21.09 41.34
CA GLY A 109 17.77 20.81 42.34
C GLY A 109 19.14 21.39 42.03
N THR A 110 20.16 20.80 42.66
CA THR A 110 21.58 21.12 42.46
C THR A 110 21.98 21.04 40.97
N PRO A 111 22.92 21.87 40.50
CA PRO A 111 23.45 21.77 39.14
C PRO A 111 23.84 20.34 38.80
N VAL A 112 23.52 19.92 37.57
CA VAL A 112 23.95 18.62 37.05
C VAL A 112 25.48 18.62 37.06
N GLY A 113 26.09 17.69 37.80
CA GLY A 113 27.53 17.61 37.99
C GLY A 113 28.26 16.65 37.05
N TYR A 114 27.52 15.83 36.30
CA TYR A 114 28.05 14.85 35.35
C TYR A 114 27.06 14.59 34.23
N SER A 115 27.55 14.15 33.07
CA SER A 115 26.70 13.78 31.95
C SER A 115 25.98 12.47 32.23
N TYR A 116 24.71 12.38 31.87
CA TYR A 116 23.93 11.14 31.94
C TYR A 116 22.84 11.09 30.88
N LYS A 117 22.33 9.90 30.60
CA LYS A 117 21.27 9.67 29.62
C LYS A 117 19.96 9.37 30.33
N ILE A 118 18.89 9.93 29.82
CA ILE A 118 17.51 9.59 30.18
C ILE A 118 16.90 8.84 29.01
N ASN A 119 16.34 7.67 29.26
CA ASN A 119 15.65 6.84 28.27
C ASN A 119 14.16 6.83 28.58
N ILE A 120 13.35 7.36 27.69
CA ILE A 120 11.89 7.47 27.83
C ILE A 120 11.26 6.53 26.80
N PRO A 121 10.55 5.47 27.22
CA PRO A 121 9.78 4.65 26.30
C PRO A 121 8.75 5.51 25.56
N ALA A 122 8.62 5.30 24.26
CA ALA A 122 7.77 6.07 23.38
C ALA A 122 6.97 5.14 22.48
N SER A 123 5.72 5.48 22.21
CA SER A 123 4.88 4.73 21.28
C SER A 123 4.07 5.65 20.38
N ILE A 124 3.80 5.17 19.17
CA ILE A 124 2.88 5.81 18.23
C ILE A 124 1.95 4.75 17.65
N GLU A 125 0.66 4.98 17.77
CA GLU A 125 -0.36 4.14 17.13
C GLU A 125 -0.45 4.54 15.66
N TYR A 126 -0.58 3.55 14.77
CA TYR A 126 -0.79 3.79 13.35
C TYR A 126 -1.73 2.73 12.81
N GLY A 127 -2.82 3.13 12.13
CA GLY A 127 -3.73 2.23 11.41
C GLY A 127 -4.15 0.96 12.18
N TRP A 128 -3.38 -0.12 12.03
CA TRP A 128 -3.61 -1.45 12.60
C TRP A 128 -2.52 -1.93 13.59
N GLY A 129 -1.60 -1.06 14.04
CA GLY A 129 -0.49 -1.43 14.91
C GLY A 129 0.03 -0.31 15.81
N VAL A 130 1.08 -0.63 16.57
CA VAL A 130 1.79 0.28 17.47
C VAL A 130 3.28 0.18 17.17
N ALA A 131 3.94 1.30 16.92
CA ALA A 131 5.39 1.37 16.85
C ALA A 131 5.92 1.83 18.20
N GLU A 132 6.86 1.07 18.75
CA GLU A 132 7.52 1.37 20.01
C GLU A 132 8.97 1.76 19.75
N THR A 133 9.45 2.75 20.49
CA THR A 133 10.82 3.22 20.44
C THR A 133 11.22 3.81 21.79
N THR A 134 12.46 4.28 21.90
CA THR A 134 12.98 4.90 23.12
C THR A 134 13.56 6.25 22.74
N LEU A 135 13.04 7.32 23.34
CA LEU A 135 13.63 8.65 23.27
C LEU A 135 14.77 8.74 24.27
N THR A 136 16.00 8.91 23.77
CA THR A 136 17.18 9.12 24.62
C THR A 136 17.54 10.60 24.65
N ILE A 137 17.61 11.17 25.85
CA ILE A 137 18.05 12.55 26.11
C ILE A 137 19.39 12.51 26.83
N THR A 138 20.40 13.20 26.31
CA THR A 138 21.68 13.38 27.00
C THR A 138 21.63 14.67 27.81
N VAL A 139 21.74 14.57 29.13
CA VAL A 139 21.83 15.69 30.04
C VAL A 139 23.31 15.97 30.31
N ASN A 140 23.76 17.18 29.98
CA ASN A 140 25.14 17.61 30.23
C ASN A 140 25.19 18.58 31.42
N PRO A 141 26.28 18.56 32.22
CA PRO A 141 26.48 19.51 33.31
C PRO A 141 26.63 20.94 32.77
N ALA A 142 25.98 21.89 33.45
CA ALA A 142 26.12 23.31 33.17
C ALA A 142 27.51 23.77 33.67
N GLY A 143 28.52 23.66 32.80
CA GLY A 143 29.91 24.00 33.12
C GLY A 143 30.97 23.08 32.50
N ALA A 144 30.60 21.98 31.83
CA ALA A 144 31.54 21.24 30.98
C ALA A 144 31.65 21.93 29.61
N GLY A 145 32.30 23.08 29.61
CA GLY A 145 32.61 23.85 28.42
C GLY A 145 33.80 24.74 28.71
N GLU A 146 34.99 24.14 28.66
CA GLU A 146 36.20 24.58 27.92
C GLU A 146 37.31 23.52 28.06
#